data_AF-A0A098F325-F1
#
_entry.id   AF-A0A098F325-F1
#
_cell.length_a   1.000
_cell.length_b   1.000
_cell.length_c   1.000
_cell.angle_alpha   90.00
_cell.angle_beta   90.00
_cell.angle_gamma   90.00
#
_symmetry.space_group_name_H-M   'P 1'
#
loop_
_entity.id
_entity.type
_entity.pdbx_description
1 polymer ?
#
loop_
_entity_poly.entity_id
_entity_poly.type
_entity_poly.pdbx_seq_one_letter_code
_entity_poly.pdbx_strand_id
1 'polypeptide(L)'
;MGVHVVTAGESLWSISVRYGVSLNTLVTVNGLVSAAKIVPGLALYIPEQTLPTRSYRVRTGDLLWRVAQRFNTTIPRIVAANPGLNPNRLQIGQILAIPSPNKLAIETLGFLVPSGTAADLAVIESLANQLTYLAIVNYSFTDEGFAFAESDDSALNSRSQELNIVPLLMIRNFTSTGFSAELAGSVLGNPTFRQNLVASIANLATSRGFGGVSLDLEFIPPERRTDFTVFLQALKRQLGGLILNVNVHAKTEDLPTNKIVGAYDYAAIGNAADLMALMTIDFGYPGGPPAPVSPINWAEQVVRYALTVVNPRKLLIAMPLYGYDKVVATNATKGISVLAAQNQAITTGASIRFDKTAQSPWYPYWAGADEHIVWFEDIRSYIQKYNLLDRYNLAGTTYWQISLPAPQNWAYLASEITVIKRGI
;
A
#
# COMPACT_ATOMS: atom_id res chain seq x y z
N MET A 1 -21.93 7.44 3.60
CA MET A 1 -20.47 7.34 3.84
C MET A 1 -20.29 5.92 4.30
N GLY A 2 -19.63 5.08 3.50
CA GLY A 2 -19.65 3.62 3.67
C GLY A 2 -18.89 3.08 4.89
N VAL A 3 -18.77 3.82 5.99
CA VAL A 3 -18.12 3.36 7.22
C VAL A 3 -19.01 3.66 8.42
N HIS A 4 -19.28 2.63 9.22
CA HIS A 4 -19.92 2.78 10.51
C HIS A 4 -18.94 2.38 11.62
N VAL A 5 -18.76 3.26 12.60
CA VAL A 5 -17.96 2.96 13.80
C VAL A 5 -18.90 2.56 14.92
N VAL A 6 -18.75 1.33 15.40
CA VAL A 6 -19.58 0.75 16.46
C VAL A 6 -19.44 1.58 17.73
N THR A 7 -20.57 1.93 18.34
CA THR A 7 -20.66 2.59 19.64
C THR A 7 -21.16 1.61 20.71
N ALA A 8 -20.99 1.96 21.98
CA ALA A 8 -21.42 1.11 23.09
C ALA A 8 -22.94 0.87 23.03
N GLY A 9 -23.34 -0.41 23.12
CA GLY A 9 -24.74 -0.83 23.08
C GLY A 9 -25.30 -1.14 21.69
N GLU A 10 -24.56 -0.90 20.61
CA GLU A 10 -24.97 -1.32 19.28
C GLU A 10 -24.80 -2.83 19.05
N SER A 11 -25.65 -3.39 18.19
CA SER A 11 -25.55 -4.76 17.68
C SER A 11 -25.47 -4.75 16.16
N LEU A 12 -24.89 -5.79 15.54
CA LEU A 12 -24.89 -5.92 14.08
C LEU A 12 -26.29 -5.92 13.49
N TRP A 13 -27.30 -6.41 14.22
CA TRP A 13 -28.70 -6.35 13.78
C TRP A 13 -29.20 -4.90 13.71
N SER A 14 -28.97 -4.10 14.75
CA SER A 14 -29.37 -2.68 14.74
C SER A 14 -28.68 -1.89 13.62
N ILE A 15 -27.42 -2.22 13.33
CA ILE A 15 -26.62 -1.63 12.26
C ILE A 15 -27.16 -2.07 10.88
N SER A 16 -27.42 -3.36 10.72
CA SER A 16 -28.03 -3.95 9.52
C SER A 16 -29.35 -3.27 9.17
N VAL A 17 -30.24 -3.09 10.16
CA VAL A 17 -31.52 -2.38 9.99
C VAL A 17 -31.31 -0.91 9.63
N ARG A 18 -30.37 -0.22 10.31
CA ARG A 18 -30.08 1.21 10.05
C ARG A 18 -29.67 1.46 8.60
N TYR A 19 -28.80 0.61 8.05
CA TYR A 19 -28.23 0.81 6.71
C TYR A 19 -28.93 0.00 5.61
N GLY A 20 -29.90 -0.85 5.95
CA GLY A 20 -30.57 -1.72 4.97
C GLY A 20 -29.64 -2.76 4.34
N VAL A 21 -28.58 -3.19 5.05
CA VAL A 21 -27.61 -4.18 4.57
C VAL A 21 -27.79 -5.48 5.34
N SER A 22 -27.82 -6.63 4.67
CA SER A 22 -28.03 -7.91 5.35
C SER A 22 -26.93 -8.23 6.36
N LEU A 23 -27.28 -8.92 7.45
CA LEU A 23 -26.31 -9.40 8.45
C LEU A 23 -25.19 -10.24 7.81
N ASN A 24 -25.53 -11.12 6.87
CA ASN A 24 -24.56 -11.95 6.17
C ASN A 24 -23.57 -11.10 5.38
N THR A 25 -24.06 -10.09 4.65
CA THR A 25 -23.21 -9.13 3.93
C THR A 25 -22.26 -8.40 4.89
N LEU A 26 -22.77 -7.90 6.02
CA LEU A 26 -21.92 -7.22 7.02
C LEU A 26 -20.84 -8.14 7.57
N VAL A 27 -21.19 -9.39 7.90
CA VAL A 27 -20.24 -10.39 8.42
C VAL A 27 -19.17 -10.71 7.38
N THR A 28 -19.55 -11.05 6.15
CA THR A 28 -18.63 -11.46 5.09
C THR A 28 -17.69 -10.33 4.68
N VAL A 29 -18.24 -9.13 4.38
CA VAL A 29 -17.45 -7.99 3.89
C VAL A 29 -16.48 -7.45 4.94
N ASN A 30 -16.78 -7.64 6.23
CA ASN A 30 -15.93 -7.21 7.33
C ASN A 30 -15.07 -8.34 7.93
N GLY A 31 -15.16 -9.56 7.40
CA GLY A 31 -14.42 -10.73 7.88
C GLY A 31 -14.71 -11.09 9.34
N LEU A 32 -15.93 -10.84 9.80
CA LEU A 32 -16.32 -11.13 11.18
C LEU A 32 -16.49 -12.64 11.35
N VAL A 33 -16.00 -13.18 12.47
CA VAL A 33 -16.15 -14.61 12.79
C VAL A 33 -17.61 -14.98 13.09
N SER A 34 -18.38 -14.04 13.64
CA SER A 34 -19.80 -14.23 13.92
C SER A 34 -20.57 -12.91 13.93
N ALA A 35 -21.89 -12.97 13.81
CA ALA A 35 -22.77 -11.82 13.98
C ALA A 35 -23.02 -11.44 15.46
N ALA A 36 -22.52 -12.22 16.41
CA ALA A 36 -22.90 -12.14 17.82
C ALA A 36 -22.02 -11.19 18.66
N LYS A 37 -20.79 -10.92 18.21
CA LYS A 37 -19.82 -10.13 18.99
C LYS A 37 -19.22 -9.01 18.14
N ILE A 38 -19.31 -7.80 18.66
CA ILE A 38 -18.63 -6.60 18.19
C ILE A 38 -18.15 -5.79 19.40
N VAL A 39 -17.20 -4.89 19.20
CA VAL A 39 -16.64 -4.04 20.26
C VAL A 39 -16.75 -2.56 19.87
N PRO A 40 -16.87 -1.64 20.85
CA PRO A 40 -16.82 -0.21 20.57
C PRO A 40 -15.56 0.17 19.79
N GLY A 41 -15.74 1.03 18.80
CA GLY A 41 -14.68 1.53 17.94
C GLY A 41 -14.32 0.64 16.74
N LEU A 42 -14.88 -0.57 16.65
CA LEU A 42 -14.82 -1.41 15.45
C LEU A 42 -15.39 -0.62 14.27
N ALA A 43 -14.59 -0.43 13.22
CA ALA A 43 -15.04 0.17 11.98
C ALA A 43 -15.54 -0.92 11.04
N LEU A 44 -16.78 -0.79 10.58
CA LEU A 44 -17.41 -1.65 9.60
C LEU A 44 -17.49 -0.90 8.28
N TYR A 45 -17.01 -1.53 7.20
CA TYR A 45 -17.37 -1.13 5.85
C TYR A 45 -18.83 -1.52 5.58
N ILE A 46 -19.61 -0.52 5.16
CA ILE A 46 -21.02 -0.65 4.79
C ILE A 46 -21.06 -0.48 3.26
N PRO A 47 -21.33 -1.55 2.49
CA PRO A 47 -21.47 -1.47 1.04
C PRO A 47 -22.79 -0.77 0.69
N GLU A 48 -22.79 0.57 0.70
CA GLU A 48 -23.93 1.41 0.33
C GLU A 48 -23.94 1.67 -1.19
N GLN A 49 -25.13 1.74 -1.81
CA GLN A 49 -25.28 2.19 -3.20
C GLN A 49 -25.26 3.72 -3.31
N THR A 50 -24.23 4.35 -2.76
CA THR A 50 -24.04 5.80 -2.90
C THR A 50 -22.90 6.11 -3.88
N LEU A 51 -22.84 7.36 -4.34
CA LEU A 51 -21.73 7.76 -5.21
C LEU A 51 -20.40 7.67 -4.45
N PRO A 52 -19.36 7.12 -5.07
CA PRO A 52 -18.00 7.20 -4.57
C PRO A 52 -17.60 8.63 -4.27
N THR A 53 -16.76 8.81 -3.25
CA THR A 53 -16.28 10.14 -2.86
C THR A 53 -14.85 10.35 -3.33
N ARG A 54 -14.64 11.39 -4.14
CA ARG A 54 -13.32 11.87 -4.57
C ARG A 54 -12.78 12.89 -3.58
N SER A 55 -11.48 12.89 -3.33
CA SER A 55 -10.81 13.87 -2.47
C SER A 55 -10.09 14.91 -3.32
N TYR A 56 -10.56 16.14 -3.29
CA TYR A 56 -10.06 17.21 -4.14
C TYR A 56 -9.42 18.34 -3.34
N ARG A 57 -8.19 18.72 -3.69
CA ARG A 57 -7.51 19.89 -3.14
C ARG A 57 -7.76 21.10 -4.04
N VAL A 58 -8.43 22.12 -3.50
CA VAL A 58 -8.71 23.38 -4.19
C VAL A 58 -7.42 24.05 -4.63
N ARG A 59 -7.39 24.49 -5.89
CA ARG A 59 -6.28 25.14 -6.57
C ARG A 59 -6.62 26.60 -6.85
N THR A 60 -5.59 27.39 -7.16
CA THR A 60 -5.74 28.77 -7.60
C THR A 60 -6.67 28.85 -8.82
N GLY A 61 -7.69 29.68 -8.74
CA GLY A 61 -8.66 29.89 -9.83
C GLY A 61 -9.81 28.88 -9.89
N ASP A 62 -9.90 27.93 -8.94
CA ASP A 62 -11.04 27.02 -8.88
C ASP A 62 -12.33 27.76 -8.55
N LEU A 63 -13.39 27.41 -9.28
CA LEU A 63 -14.77 27.77 -9.00
C LEU A 63 -15.55 26.50 -8.74
N LEU A 64 -16.42 26.49 -7.72
CA LEU A 64 -17.10 25.27 -7.29
C LEU A 64 -17.95 24.63 -8.41
N TRP A 65 -18.52 25.44 -9.30
CA TRP A 65 -19.28 24.94 -10.45
C TRP A 65 -18.40 24.19 -11.47
N ARG A 66 -17.14 24.62 -11.69
CA ARG A 66 -16.18 23.91 -12.55
C ARG A 66 -15.73 22.60 -11.92
N VAL A 67 -15.53 22.61 -10.60
CA VAL A 67 -15.25 21.38 -9.83
C VAL A 67 -16.41 20.40 -9.97
N ALA A 68 -17.66 20.87 -9.77
CA ALA A 68 -18.86 20.04 -9.94
C ALA A 68 -18.95 19.42 -11.34
N GLN A 69 -18.74 20.23 -12.39
CA GLN A 69 -18.75 19.75 -13.78
C GLN A 69 -17.66 18.71 -14.03
N ARG A 70 -16.42 18.96 -13.58
CA ARG A 70 -15.29 18.03 -13.75
C ARG A 70 -15.55 16.65 -13.14
N PHE A 71 -16.18 16.64 -11.97
CA PHE A 71 -16.50 15.40 -11.25
C PHE A 71 -17.91 14.87 -11.56
N ASN A 72 -18.58 15.38 -12.59
CA ASN A 72 -19.92 14.94 -12.99
C ASN A 72 -20.89 14.90 -11.78
N THR A 73 -20.93 15.99 -11.02
CA THR A 73 -21.76 16.13 -9.82
C THR A 73 -22.38 17.52 -9.72
N THR A 74 -23.09 17.82 -8.63
CA THR A 74 -23.78 19.10 -8.42
C THR A 74 -23.21 19.86 -7.22
N ILE A 75 -23.29 21.20 -7.25
CA ILE A 75 -22.90 22.05 -6.12
C ILE A 75 -23.63 21.65 -4.83
N PRO A 76 -24.96 21.43 -4.80
CA PRO A 76 -25.63 21.00 -3.59
C PRO A 76 -25.09 19.68 -3.01
N ARG A 77 -24.72 18.71 -3.86
CA ARG A 77 -24.09 17.46 -3.39
C ARG A 77 -22.72 17.71 -2.77
N ILE A 78 -21.91 18.57 -3.36
CA ILE A 78 -20.60 18.94 -2.79
C ILE A 78 -20.80 19.68 -1.45
N VAL A 79 -21.70 20.65 -1.37
CA VAL A 79 -21.96 21.39 -0.13
C VAL A 79 -22.48 20.45 0.97
N ALA A 80 -23.40 19.53 0.65
CA ALA A 80 -23.90 18.54 1.60
C ALA A 80 -22.81 17.60 2.13
N ALA A 81 -21.84 17.23 1.27
CA ALA A 81 -20.70 16.40 1.66
C ALA A 81 -19.62 17.14 2.46
N ASN A 82 -19.66 18.49 2.49
CA ASN A 82 -18.66 19.31 3.17
C ASN A 82 -19.34 20.31 4.11
N PRO A 83 -19.77 19.87 5.32
CA PRO A 83 -20.36 20.76 6.31
C PRO A 83 -19.48 21.98 6.57
N GLY A 84 -20.06 23.18 6.49
CA GLY A 84 -19.34 24.46 6.67
C GLY A 84 -18.66 25.02 5.41
N LEU A 85 -18.74 24.34 4.25
CA LEU A 85 -18.24 24.88 2.99
C LEU A 85 -19.03 26.12 2.57
N ASN A 86 -18.34 27.24 2.34
CA ASN A 86 -18.91 28.39 1.65
C ASN A 86 -18.68 28.25 0.14
N PRO A 87 -19.74 28.03 -0.67
CA PRO A 87 -19.59 27.77 -2.11
C PRO A 87 -19.05 28.97 -2.91
N ASN A 88 -19.14 30.19 -2.36
CA ASN A 88 -18.70 31.42 -3.00
C ASN A 88 -17.30 31.86 -2.54
N ARG A 89 -16.69 31.15 -1.58
CA ARG A 89 -15.39 31.53 -1.01
C ARG A 89 -14.53 30.28 -0.74
N LEU A 90 -14.16 29.60 -1.82
CA LEU A 90 -13.21 28.50 -1.74
C LEU A 90 -11.83 29.00 -1.30
N GLN A 91 -11.18 28.26 -0.40
CA GLN A 91 -9.83 28.58 0.05
C GLN A 91 -8.82 27.71 -0.71
N ILE A 92 -7.75 28.31 -1.23
CA ILE A 92 -6.68 27.56 -1.88
C ILE A 92 -6.10 26.56 -0.87
N GLY A 93 -5.97 25.30 -1.28
CA GLY A 93 -5.51 24.22 -0.44
C GLY A 93 -6.59 23.55 0.41
N GLN A 94 -7.82 24.08 0.45
CA GLN A 94 -8.96 23.42 1.09
C GLN A 94 -9.19 22.03 0.47
N ILE A 95 -9.43 21.03 1.32
CA ILE A 95 -9.78 19.68 0.88
C ILE A 95 -11.29 19.54 0.85
N LEU A 96 -11.82 19.06 -0.27
CA LEU A 96 -13.25 18.83 -0.50
C LEU A 96 -13.50 17.34 -0.74
N ALA A 97 -14.54 16.81 -0.09
CA ALA A 97 -15.16 15.54 -0.44
C ALA A 97 -16.14 15.76 -1.60
N ILE A 98 -15.94 15.10 -2.74
CA ILE A 98 -16.73 15.28 -3.96
C ILE A 98 -17.43 13.97 -4.31
N PRO A 99 -18.72 13.80 -3.97
CA PRO A 99 -19.51 12.65 -4.42
C PRO A 99 -19.61 12.65 -5.95
N SER A 100 -19.13 11.59 -6.59
CA SER A 100 -18.93 11.53 -8.04
C SER A 100 -19.13 10.12 -8.58
N PRO A 101 -19.78 9.93 -9.75
CA PRO A 101 -19.73 8.66 -10.45
C PRO A 101 -18.34 8.36 -11.04
N ASN A 102 -17.48 9.38 -11.19
CA ASN A 102 -16.12 9.24 -11.71
C ASN A 102 -15.21 8.77 -10.57
N LYS A 103 -15.11 7.44 -10.39
CA LYS A 103 -14.23 6.80 -9.41
C LYS A 103 -12.78 7.24 -9.56
N LEU A 104 -12.04 7.17 -8.45
CA LEU A 104 -10.59 7.28 -8.50
C LEU A 104 -10.07 6.13 -9.35
N ALA A 105 -9.25 6.42 -10.36
CA ALA A 105 -8.59 5.42 -11.19
C ALA A 105 -7.11 5.35 -10.81
N ILE A 106 -6.65 4.18 -10.38
CA ILE A 106 -5.28 3.95 -9.91
C ILE A 106 -4.75 2.59 -10.39
N GLU A 107 -3.42 2.47 -10.36
CA GLU A 107 -2.74 1.19 -10.48
C GLU A 107 -2.48 0.58 -9.10
N THR A 108 -2.58 -0.75 -9.00
CA THR A 108 -2.35 -1.47 -7.75
C THR A 108 -1.29 -2.55 -7.95
N LEU A 109 -0.32 -2.60 -7.03
CA LEU A 109 0.73 -3.61 -7.00
C LEU A 109 0.63 -4.44 -5.72
N GLY A 110 0.32 -5.73 -5.87
CA GLY A 110 0.34 -6.67 -4.75
C GLY A 110 1.69 -7.34 -4.61
N PHE A 111 2.25 -7.40 -3.39
CA PHE A 111 3.40 -8.25 -3.08
C PHE A 111 2.93 -9.59 -2.53
N LEU A 112 3.49 -10.68 -3.05
CA LEU A 112 3.19 -12.05 -2.64
C LEU A 112 4.50 -12.76 -2.26
N VAL A 113 4.66 -13.07 -0.97
CA VAL A 113 5.66 -14.05 -0.51
C VAL A 113 5.07 -15.44 -0.66
N PRO A 114 5.65 -16.32 -1.50
CA PRO A 114 5.16 -17.68 -1.69
C PRO A 114 5.10 -18.45 -0.37
N SER A 115 3.98 -19.11 -0.14
CA SER A 115 3.72 -19.91 1.07
C SER A 115 3.20 -21.31 0.73
N GLY A 116 2.85 -21.54 -0.53
CA GLY A 116 2.41 -22.82 -1.07
C GLY A 116 1.51 -22.58 -2.28
N THR A 117 1.83 -23.21 -3.42
CA THR A 117 1.24 -22.88 -4.73
C THR A 117 -0.29 -22.83 -4.72
N ALA A 118 -0.97 -23.80 -4.10
CA ALA A 118 -2.44 -23.82 -4.09
C ALA A 118 -3.06 -22.65 -3.30
N ALA A 119 -2.48 -22.30 -2.15
CA ALA A 119 -2.94 -21.17 -1.33
C ALA A 119 -2.65 -19.84 -2.03
N ASP A 120 -1.46 -19.71 -2.61
CA ASP A 120 -1.03 -18.52 -3.33
C ASP A 120 -1.89 -18.27 -4.59
N LEU A 121 -2.23 -19.32 -5.35
CA LEU A 121 -3.16 -19.22 -6.49
C LEU A 121 -4.55 -18.75 -6.06
N ALA A 122 -5.09 -19.28 -4.96
CA ALA A 122 -6.39 -18.84 -4.44
C ALA A 122 -6.40 -17.35 -4.07
N VAL A 123 -5.29 -16.84 -3.51
CA VAL A 123 -5.14 -15.41 -3.21
C VAL A 123 -5.17 -14.58 -4.50
N ILE A 124 -4.36 -14.94 -5.51
CA ILE A 124 -4.30 -14.22 -6.80
C ILE A 124 -5.68 -14.20 -7.47
N GLU A 125 -6.38 -15.34 -7.51
CA GLU A 125 -7.72 -15.48 -8.09
C GLU A 125 -8.75 -14.59 -7.40
N SER A 126 -8.72 -14.56 -6.06
CA SER A 126 -9.64 -13.73 -5.28
C SER A 126 -9.45 -12.22 -5.51
N LEU A 127 -8.26 -11.82 -5.96
CA LEU A 127 -7.86 -10.42 -6.19
C LEU A 127 -7.70 -10.06 -7.67
N ALA A 128 -8.18 -10.92 -8.58
CA ALA A 128 -8.04 -10.76 -10.02
C ALA A 128 -8.48 -9.38 -10.52
N ASN A 129 -9.53 -8.80 -9.96
CA ASN A 129 -10.07 -7.49 -10.38
C ASN A 129 -9.47 -6.31 -9.59
N GLN A 130 -8.68 -6.59 -8.55
CA GLN A 130 -8.18 -5.59 -7.61
C GLN A 130 -6.68 -5.30 -7.81
N LEU A 131 -5.97 -6.09 -8.62
CA LEU A 131 -4.54 -5.94 -8.90
C LEU A 131 -4.27 -5.53 -10.35
N THR A 132 -3.45 -4.51 -10.57
CA THR A 132 -2.81 -4.25 -11.87
C THR A 132 -1.59 -5.12 -12.06
N TYR A 133 -0.78 -5.22 -11.00
CA TYR A 133 0.50 -5.89 -10.97
C TYR A 133 0.58 -6.88 -9.79
N LEU A 134 1.37 -7.95 -9.97
CA LEU A 134 1.76 -8.87 -8.90
C LEU A 134 3.28 -8.97 -8.85
N ALA A 135 3.91 -8.52 -7.77
CA ALA A 135 5.32 -8.78 -7.49
C ALA A 135 5.47 -10.08 -6.73
N ILE A 136 6.07 -11.09 -7.38
CA ILE A 136 6.31 -12.42 -6.78
C ILE A 136 7.68 -12.40 -6.11
N VAL A 137 7.69 -12.45 -4.77
CA VAL A 137 8.89 -12.35 -3.94
C VAL A 137 9.64 -13.67 -4.01
N ASN A 138 10.60 -13.79 -4.92
CA ASN A 138 11.23 -15.09 -5.21
C ASN A 138 12.66 -15.01 -5.76
N TYR A 139 13.27 -13.83 -5.88
CA TYR A 139 14.59 -13.69 -6.51
C TYR A 139 15.58 -12.97 -5.61
N SER A 140 16.82 -13.46 -5.67
CA SER A 140 18.02 -12.82 -5.12
C SER A 140 19.16 -12.92 -6.13
N PHE A 141 20.38 -12.55 -5.75
CA PHE A 141 21.55 -12.60 -6.63
C PHE A 141 22.85 -12.94 -5.88
N THR A 142 23.82 -13.48 -6.63
CA THR A 142 25.14 -13.86 -6.09
C THR A 142 26.08 -12.67 -5.93
N ASP A 143 27.21 -12.86 -5.25
CA ASP A 143 28.25 -11.84 -5.07
C ASP A 143 28.87 -11.34 -6.40
N GLU A 144 28.78 -12.13 -7.47
CA GLU A 144 29.21 -11.76 -8.82
C GLU A 144 28.10 -11.12 -9.66
N GLY A 145 26.92 -10.92 -9.07
CA GLY A 145 25.78 -10.27 -9.71
C GLY A 145 24.98 -11.19 -10.64
N PHE A 146 24.84 -12.48 -10.35
CA PHE A 146 23.91 -13.33 -11.12
C PHE A 146 22.60 -13.53 -10.35
N ALA A 147 21.48 -13.12 -10.94
CA ALA A 147 20.17 -13.31 -10.37
C ALA A 147 19.74 -14.78 -10.45
N PHE A 148 19.05 -15.26 -9.42
CA PHE A 148 18.51 -16.62 -9.33
C PHE A 148 17.14 -16.61 -8.64
N ALA A 149 16.34 -17.64 -8.94
CA ALA A 149 15.07 -17.88 -8.26
C ALA A 149 15.28 -18.74 -7.01
N GLU A 150 14.57 -18.44 -5.94
CA GLU A 150 14.58 -19.18 -4.67
C GLU A 150 13.68 -20.42 -4.74
N SER A 151 12.65 -20.39 -5.60
CA SER A 151 11.69 -21.49 -5.83
C SER A 151 11.05 -21.40 -7.23
N ASP A 152 10.24 -22.39 -7.60
CA ASP A 152 9.45 -22.33 -8.84
C ASP A 152 8.18 -21.48 -8.66
N ASP A 153 8.06 -20.43 -9.47
CA ASP A 153 6.94 -19.49 -9.53
C ASP A 153 6.18 -19.55 -10.86
N SER A 154 6.45 -20.54 -11.71
CA SER A 154 5.89 -20.63 -13.07
C SER A 154 4.35 -20.66 -13.06
N ALA A 155 3.74 -21.40 -12.13
CA ALA A 155 2.29 -21.45 -11.97
C ALA A 155 1.68 -20.10 -11.58
N LEU A 156 2.34 -19.35 -10.69
CA LEU A 156 1.89 -18.04 -10.23
C LEU A 156 1.98 -17.00 -11.34
N ASN A 157 3.07 -17.05 -12.12
CA ASN A 157 3.27 -16.20 -13.28
C ASN A 157 2.17 -16.45 -14.35
N SER A 158 2.02 -17.70 -14.80
CA SER A 158 0.99 -18.06 -15.80
C SER A 158 -0.41 -17.67 -15.35
N ARG A 159 -0.77 -17.97 -14.09
CA ARG A 159 -2.10 -17.64 -13.57
C ARG A 159 -2.35 -16.14 -13.48
N SER A 160 -1.34 -15.36 -13.12
CA SER A 160 -1.44 -13.89 -13.12
C SER A 160 -1.79 -13.37 -14.51
N GLN A 161 -1.14 -13.92 -15.54
CA GLN A 161 -1.38 -13.51 -16.92
C GLN A 161 -2.80 -13.83 -17.39
N GLU A 162 -3.28 -15.05 -17.09
CA GLU A 162 -4.67 -15.46 -17.39
C GLU A 162 -5.71 -14.55 -16.74
N LEU A 163 -5.39 -13.99 -15.57
CA LEU A 163 -6.25 -13.08 -14.82
C LEU A 163 -6.03 -11.60 -15.18
N ASN A 164 -5.26 -11.33 -16.24
CA ASN A 164 -4.90 -9.98 -16.67
C ASN A 164 -4.28 -9.16 -15.52
N ILE A 165 -3.38 -9.79 -14.77
CA ILE A 165 -2.50 -9.17 -13.79
C ILE A 165 -1.08 -9.27 -14.35
N VAL A 166 -0.37 -8.15 -14.44
CA VAL A 166 1.00 -8.14 -14.96
C VAL A 166 1.95 -8.69 -13.88
N PRO A 167 2.56 -9.88 -14.07
CA PRO A 167 3.48 -10.43 -13.10
C PRO A 167 4.83 -9.72 -13.22
N LEU A 168 5.40 -9.34 -12.07
CA LEU A 168 6.71 -8.73 -11.94
C LEU A 168 7.65 -9.69 -11.21
N LEU A 169 8.83 -9.89 -11.79
CA LEU A 169 9.94 -10.57 -11.13
C LEU A 169 10.42 -9.67 -9.99
N MET A 170 10.20 -10.08 -8.73
CA MET A 170 10.67 -9.30 -7.59
C MET A 170 12.03 -9.80 -7.10
N ILE A 171 13.03 -8.94 -7.18
CA ILE A 171 14.42 -9.26 -6.81
C ILE A 171 14.92 -8.38 -5.68
N ARG A 172 15.61 -9.02 -4.72
CA ARG A 172 16.10 -8.43 -3.48
C ARG A 172 17.59 -8.73 -3.27
N ASN A 173 18.29 -7.91 -2.50
CA ASN A 173 19.62 -8.23 -1.94
C ASN A 173 19.47 -9.05 -0.65
N PHE A 174 18.77 -10.18 -0.74
CA PHE A 174 18.33 -10.97 0.41
C PHE A 174 19.15 -12.25 0.53
N THR A 175 19.59 -12.56 1.75
CA THR A 175 20.35 -13.77 2.10
C THR A 175 19.59 -14.56 3.16
N SER A 176 20.18 -15.66 3.64
CA SER A 176 19.61 -16.44 4.75
C SER A 176 19.46 -15.65 6.05
N THR A 177 20.16 -14.52 6.21
CA THR A 177 20.10 -13.65 7.41
C THR A 177 19.26 -12.38 7.18
N GLY A 178 18.64 -12.23 6.01
CA GLY A 178 17.85 -11.05 5.65
C GLY A 178 18.50 -10.19 4.57
N PHE A 179 18.11 -8.93 4.48
CA PHE A 179 18.75 -7.98 3.56
C PHE A 179 20.22 -7.75 3.92
N SER A 180 21.10 -7.77 2.92
CA SER A 180 22.55 -7.56 3.10
C SER A 180 23.03 -6.30 2.37
N ALA A 181 23.46 -5.32 3.15
CA ALA A 181 24.11 -4.10 2.65
C ALA A 181 25.43 -4.42 1.94
N GLU A 182 26.15 -5.45 2.41
CA GLU A 182 27.41 -5.93 1.85
C GLU A 182 27.22 -6.49 0.44
N LEU A 183 26.20 -7.35 0.24
CA LEU A 183 25.85 -7.92 -1.06
C LEU A 183 25.46 -6.83 -2.07
N ALA A 184 24.58 -5.89 -1.66
CA ALA A 184 24.24 -4.76 -2.52
C ALA A 184 25.45 -3.88 -2.82
N GLY A 185 26.29 -3.65 -1.81
CA GLY A 185 27.48 -2.81 -1.89
C GLY A 185 28.55 -3.35 -2.83
N SER A 186 28.85 -4.65 -2.73
CA SER A 186 29.87 -5.33 -3.54
C SER A 186 29.46 -5.40 -5.01
N VAL A 187 28.22 -5.81 -5.29
CA VAL A 187 27.71 -5.96 -6.66
C VAL A 187 27.53 -4.62 -7.35
N LEU A 188 26.91 -3.63 -6.68
CA LEU A 188 26.72 -2.32 -7.29
C LEU A 188 28.04 -1.58 -7.48
N GLY A 189 29.00 -1.75 -6.56
CA GLY A 189 30.30 -1.10 -6.61
C GLY A 189 31.26 -1.65 -7.66
N ASN A 190 31.00 -2.83 -8.22
CA ASN A 190 31.82 -3.43 -9.26
C ASN A 190 31.12 -3.33 -10.63
N PRO A 191 31.69 -2.63 -11.63
CA PRO A 191 31.08 -2.47 -12.95
C PRO A 191 30.73 -3.79 -13.66
N THR A 192 31.56 -4.82 -13.51
CA THR A 192 31.32 -6.14 -14.10
C THR A 192 30.14 -6.84 -13.43
N PHE A 193 30.10 -6.87 -12.10
CA PHE A 193 29.01 -7.52 -11.35
C PHE A 193 27.68 -6.79 -11.55
N ARG A 194 27.72 -5.46 -11.59
CA ARG A 194 26.56 -4.64 -11.94
C ARG A 194 26.04 -4.97 -13.34
N GLN A 195 26.91 -5.14 -14.33
CA GLN A 195 26.50 -5.54 -15.69
C GLN A 195 25.94 -6.96 -15.74
N ASN A 196 26.55 -7.91 -15.00
CA ASN A 196 26.02 -9.26 -14.86
C ASN A 196 24.60 -9.23 -14.31
N LEU A 197 24.34 -8.42 -13.28
CA LEU A 197 23.04 -8.34 -12.63
C LEU A 197 21.99 -7.77 -13.56
N VAL A 198 22.32 -6.69 -14.27
CA VAL A 198 21.45 -6.10 -15.29
C VAL A 198 21.08 -7.15 -16.36
N ALA A 199 22.06 -7.87 -16.88
CA ALA A 199 21.83 -8.87 -17.92
C ALA A 199 21.01 -10.06 -17.40
N SER A 200 21.34 -10.56 -16.21
CA SER A 200 20.68 -11.71 -15.60
C SER A 200 19.21 -11.43 -15.28
N ILE A 201 18.90 -10.26 -14.68
CA ILE A 201 17.52 -9.85 -14.39
C ILE A 201 16.71 -9.74 -15.69
N ALA A 202 17.22 -9.01 -16.69
CA ALA A 202 16.47 -8.78 -17.93
C ALA A 202 16.23 -10.08 -18.71
N ASN A 203 17.22 -10.97 -18.73
CA ASN A 203 17.10 -12.28 -19.35
C ASN A 203 16.07 -13.15 -18.62
N LEU A 204 16.09 -13.21 -17.29
CA LEU A 204 15.09 -13.95 -16.51
C LEU A 204 13.69 -13.40 -16.72
N ALA A 205 13.50 -12.07 -16.65
CA ALA A 205 12.21 -11.45 -16.88
C ALA A 205 11.65 -11.81 -18.26
N THR A 206 12.46 -11.69 -19.32
CA THR A 206 12.02 -11.96 -20.70
C THR A 206 11.80 -13.44 -20.95
N SER A 207 12.77 -14.30 -20.61
CA SER A 207 12.71 -15.74 -20.88
C SER A 207 11.62 -16.47 -20.10
N ARG A 208 11.25 -15.97 -18.93
CA ARG A 208 10.16 -16.52 -18.12
C ARG A 208 8.84 -15.79 -18.34
N GLY A 209 8.78 -14.84 -19.27
CA GLY A 209 7.53 -14.16 -19.66
C GLY A 209 6.96 -13.22 -18.60
N PHE A 210 7.78 -12.64 -17.72
CA PHE A 210 7.31 -11.58 -16.82
C PHE A 210 7.03 -10.30 -17.60
N GLY A 211 6.02 -9.54 -17.15
CA GLY A 211 5.72 -8.21 -17.71
C GLY A 211 6.63 -7.10 -17.18
N GLY A 212 7.55 -7.43 -16.28
CA GLY A 212 8.50 -6.48 -15.71
C GLY A 212 9.24 -7.00 -14.47
N VAL A 213 9.89 -6.06 -13.80
CA VAL A 213 10.71 -6.28 -12.61
C VAL A 213 10.26 -5.34 -11.50
N SER A 214 10.15 -5.86 -10.28
CA SER A 214 10.01 -5.09 -9.05
C SER A 214 11.32 -5.18 -8.27
N LEU A 215 12.12 -4.12 -8.32
CA LEU A 215 13.41 -4.08 -7.64
C LEU A 215 13.24 -3.65 -6.19
N ASP A 216 13.79 -4.42 -5.26
CA ASP A 216 13.72 -4.14 -3.83
C ASP A 216 15.11 -4.34 -3.20
N LEU A 217 16.02 -3.42 -3.52
CA LEU A 217 17.37 -3.40 -2.94
C LEU A 217 17.38 -2.48 -1.72
N GLU A 218 17.59 -3.06 -0.55
CA GLU A 218 17.55 -2.39 0.75
C GLU A 218 18.93 -2.19 1.38
N PHE A 219 19.07 -1.17 2.23
CA PHE A 219 20.32 -0.85 2.94
C PHE A 219 21.54 -0.71 2.02
N ILE A 220 21.33 -0.22 0.79
CA ILE A 220 22.42 0.04 -0.15
C ILE A 220 23.38 1.06 0.50
N PRO A 221 24.69 0.76 0.60
CA PRO A 221 25.64 1.68 1.19
C PRO A 221 25.59 3.06 0.51
N PRO A 222 25.57 4.18 1.26
CA PRO A 222 25.35 5.51 0.68
C PRO A 222 26.35 5.91 -0.42
N GLU A 223 27.58 5.43 -0.33
CA GLU A 223 28.62 5.61 -1.35
C GLU A 223 28.26 4.98 -2.71
N ARG A 224 27.30 4.05 -2.76
CA ARG A 224 26.79 3.41 -3.98
C ARG A 224 25.60 4.13 -4.60
N ARG A 225 25.24 5.33 -4.14
CA ARG A 225 24.14 6.14 -4.70
C ARG A 225 24.23 6.29 -6.23
N THR A 226 25.40 6.68 -6.73
CA THR A 226 25.63 6.86 -8.18
C THR A 226 25.66 5.51 -8.90
N ASP A 227 26.28 4.51 -8.31
CA ASP A 227 26.34 3.15 -8.86
C ASP A 227 24.94 2.55 -9.05
N PHE A 228 24.04 2.77 -8.07
CA PHE A 228 22.65 2.35 -8.13
C PHE A 228 21.88 3.09 -9.25
N THR A 229 22.13 4.38 -9.42
CA THR A 229 21.55 5.15 -10.53
C THR A 229 21.98 4.59 -11.89
N VAL A 230 23.28 4.30 -12.06
CA VAL A 230 23.82 3.70 -13.30
C VAL A 230 23.21 2.32 -13.54
N PHE A 231 23.08 1.50 -12.49
CA PHE A 231 22.41 0.20 -12.55
C PHE A 231 20.97 0.33 -13.07
N LEU A 232 20.16 1.22 -12.50
CA LEU A 232 18.75 1.39 -12.89
C LEU A 232 18.60 1.85 -14.34
N GLN A 233 19.44 2.77 -14.80
CA GLN A 233 19.42 3.24 -16.19
C GLN A 233 19.78 2.13 -17.18
N ALA A 234 20.80 1.32 -16.85
CA ALA A 234 21.20 0.18 -17.66
C ALA A 234 20.11 -0.90 -17.67
N LEU A 235 19.53 -1.22 -16.50
CA LEU A 235 18.45 -2.18 -16.36
C LEU A 235 17.21 -1.75 -17.16
N LYS A 236 16.74 -0.51 -17.03
CA LYS A 236 15.59 -0.04 -17.80
C LYS A 236 15.84 -0.13 -19.30
N ARG A 237 17.04 0.24 -19.76
CA ARG A 237 17.42 0.13 -21.17
C ARG A 237 17.33 -1.31 -21.68
N GLN A 238 17.82 -2.27 -20.89
CA GLN A 238 17.80 -3.68 -21.28
C GLN A 238 16.41 -4.32 -21.17
N LEU A 239 15.58 -3.88 -20.23
CA LEU A 239 14.18 -4.28 -20.11
C LEU A 239 13.30 -3.77 -21.26
N GLY A 240 13.70 -2.68 -21.92
CA GLY A 240 12.94 -2.09 -23.03
C GLY A 240 11.51 -1.72 -22.62
N GLY A 241 10.53 -2.37 -23.25
CA GLY A 241 9.11 -2.14 -23.00
C GLY A 241 8.58 -2.73 -21.69
N LEU A 242 9.33 -3.61 -21.02
CA LEU A 242 8.92 -4.19 -19.74
C LEU A 242 8.92 -3.15 -18.62
N ILE A 243 8.04 -3.34 -17.64
CA ILE A 243 7.91 -2.44 -16.48
C ILE A 243 9.13 -2.55 -15.57
N LEU A 244 9.68 -1.42 -15.16
CA LEU A 244 10.59 -1.30 -14.03
C LEU A 244 9.89 -0.58 -12.87
N ASN A 245 9.54 -1.34 -11.84
CA ASN A 245 9.17 -0.83 -10.53
C ASN A 245 10.39 -0.83 -9.61
N VAL A 246 10.58 0.25 -8.83
CA VAL A 246 11.64 0.36 -7.82
C VAL A 246 11.02 0.70 -6.46
N ASN A 247 11.25 -0.16 -5.47
CA ASN A 247 10.90 0.06 -4.09
C ASN A 247 11.98 0.90 -3.41
N VAL A 248 11.55 1.96 -2.71
CA VAL A 248 12.47 2.89 -2.06
C VAL A 248 12.04 3.14 -0.63
N HIS A 249 13.00 3.14 0.29
CA HIS A 249 12.76 3.57 1.66
C HIS A 249 12.20 4.99 1.67
N ALA A 250 11.19 5.21 2.51
CA ALA A 250 10.54 6.50 2.65
C ALA A 250 11.48 7.55 3.26
N LYS A 251 11.56 8.73 2.65
CA LYS A 251 12.28 9.90 3.18
C LYS A 251 11.53 11.19 2.89
N THR A 252 11.74 12.20 3.74
CA THR A 252 11.08 13.52 3.67
C THR A 252 12.00 14.63 3.15
N GLU A 253 13.26 14.30 2.89
CA GLU A 253 14.29 15.20 2.35
C GLU A 253 15.42 14.36 1.74
N ASP A 254 16.38 14.99 1.05
CA ASP A 254 17.55 14.26 0.54
C ASP A 254 18.64 14.14 1.60
N LEU A 255 18.96 12.90 1.97
CA LEU A 255 19.93 12.58 3.03
C LEU A 255 21.04 11.66 2.48
N PRO A 256 21.93 12.14 1.59
CA PRO A 256 22.85 11.30 0.82
C PRO A 256 23.87 10.52 1.66
N THR A 257 24.05 10.85 2.95
CA THR A 257 24.94 10.14 3.87
C THR A 257 24.22 9.19 4.82
N ASN A 258 22.88 9.17 4.82
CA ASN A 258 22.10 8.32 5.71
C ASN A 258 22.21 6.84 5.28
N LYS A 259 22.52 5.95 6.22
CA LYS A 259 22.78 4.53 5.94
C LYS A 259 21.58 3.74 5.39
N ILE A 260 20.36 4.22 5.63
CA ILE A 260 19.13 3.57 5.14
C ILE A 260 18.72 4.21 3.82
N VAL A 261 18.63 5.55 3.77
CA VAL A 261 17.98 6.24 2.64
C VAL A 261 18.94 6.92 1.67
N GLY A 262 20.24 6.97 1.97
CA GLY A 262 21.21 7.83 1.29
C GLY A 262 21.52 7.42 -0.15
N ALA A 263 21.47 6.12 -0.43
CA ALA A 263 21.65 5.60 -1.79
C ALA A 263 20.45 5.84 -2.72
N TYR A 264 19.26 6.14 -2.20
CA TYR A 264 18.06 6.34 -3.04
C TYR A 264 17.96 7.77 -3.56
N ASP A 265 18.53 8.03 -4.72
CA ASP A 265 18.30 9.29 -5.43
C ASP A 265 16.89 9.33 -6.05
N TYR A 266 15.92 9.94 -5.37
CA TYR A 266 14.53 9.94 -5.85
C TYR A 266 14.38 10.58 -7.25
N ALA A 267 15.16 11.62 -7.56
CA ALA A 267 15.10 12.25 -8.87
C ALA A 267 15.61 11.29 -9.97
N ALA A 268 16.77 10.67 -9.73
CA ALA A 268 17.36 9.75 -10.69
C ALA A 268 16.54 8.45 -10.84
N ILE A 269 16.02 7.91 -9.73
CA ILE A 269 15.12 6.75 -9.72
C ILE A 269 13.83 7.09 -10.46
N GLY A 270 13.19 8.22 -10.17
CA GLY A 270 11.96 8.65 -10.84
C GLY A 270 12.12 8.89 -12.34
N ASN A 271 13.32 9.25 -12.79
CA ASN A 271 13.64 9.36 -14.22
C ASN A 271 13.83 7.99 -14.89
N ALA A 272 14.47 7.03 -14.21
CA ALA A 272 14.75 5.71 -14.78
C ALA A 272 13.56 4.73 -14.70
N ALA A 273 12.85 4.69 -13.58
CA ALA A 273 11.76 3.74 -13.33
C ALA A 273 10.45 4.15 -14.02
N ASP A 274 9.61 3.17 -14.36
CA ASP A 274 8.23 3.42 -14.76
C ASP A 274 7.36 3.71 -13.54
N LEU A 275 7.61 2.98 -12.45
CA LEU A 275 6.92 3.12 -11.17
C LEU A 275 7.93 3.18 -10.03
N MET A 276 7.71 4.08 -9.08
CA MET A 276 8.51 4.20 -7.85
C MET A 276 7.57 4.02 -6.65
N ALA A 277 7.79 2.93 -5.92
CA ALA A 277 7.01 2.58 -4.74
C ALA A 277 7.69 3.12 -3.49
N LEU A 278 7.08 4.14 -2.90
CA LEU A 278 7.49 4.71 -1.62
C LEU A 278 7.07 3.75 -0.52
N MET A 279 8.03 3.18 0.22
CA MET A 279 7.75 2.31 1.37
C MET A 279 7.26 3.12 2.58
N THR A 280 6.07 3.71 2.44
CA THR A 280 5.36 4.46 3.48
C THR A 280 4.74 3.53 4.52
N ILE A 281 5.50 2.56 4.99
CA ILE A 281 5.17 1.56 6.01
C ILE A 281 6.31 1.49 7.02
N ASP A 282 6.11 0.73 8.10
CA ASP A 282 7.09 0.52 9.16
C ASP A 282 7.65 1.80 9.81
N PHE A 283 6.82 2.83 9.92
CA PHE A 283 7.09 3.92 10.86
C PHE A 283 7.18 3.37 12.29
N GLY A 284 6.20 2.56 12.68
CA GLY A 284 6.23 1.72 13.88
C GLY A 284 6.94 0.39 13.66
N TYR A 285 8.21 0.41 13.27
CA TYR A 285 9.01 -0.77 12.91
C TYR A 285 9.15 -1.84 14.04
N PRO A 286 9.38 -3.13 13.71
CA PRO A 286 9.65 -4.18 14.69
C PRO A 286 10.84 -3.87 15.61
N GLY A 287 10.69 -4.11 16.91
CA GLY A 287 11.72 -3.80 17.92
C GLY A 287 11.76 -2.33 18.38
N GLY A 288 11.11 -1.42 17.65
CA GLY A 288 10.79 -0.08 18.13
C GLY A 288 9.57 -0.06 19.07
N PRO A 289 9.28 1.08 19.74
CA PRO A 289 8.12 1.21 20.60
C PRO A 289 6.78 1.02 19.85
N PRO A 290 5.66 0.79 20.57
CA PRO A 290 4.32 0.80 19.97
C PRO A 290 4.01 2.13 19.28
N ALA A 291 3.79 2.07 17.96
CA ALA A 291 3.50 3.21 17.10
C ALA A 291 2.70 2.74 15.87
N PRO A 292 1.95 3.63 15.19
CA PRO A 292 1.25 3.30 13.96
C PRO A 292 2.21 2.80 12.87
N VAL A 293 1.79 1.79 12.10
CA VAL A 293 2.60 1.22 11.02
C VAL A 293 2.80 2.22 9.88
N SER A 294 1.73 2.89 9.46
CA SER A 294 1.73 3.84 8.34
C SER A 294 0.90 5.09 8.65
N PRO A 295 1.41 5.99 9.53
CA PRO A 295 0.71 7.23 9.89
C PRO A 295 0.59 8.17 8.67
N ILE A 296 -0.63 8.65 8.40
CA ILE A 296 -0.93 9.40 7.17
C ILE A 296 -0.17 10.73 7.08
N ASN A 297 0.09 11.39 8.21
CA ASN A 297 0.79 12.66 8.26
C ASN A 297 2.25 12.52 7.82
N TRP A 298 2.91 11.43 8.21
CA TRP A 298 4.26 11.11 7.73
C TRP A 298 4.25 10.65 6.28
N ALA A 299 3.30 9.78 5.89
CA ALA A 299 3.17 9.37 4.49
C ALA A 299 2.94 10.57 3.55
N GLU A 300 2.15 11.56 3.96
CA GLU A 300 1.96 12.80 3.20
C GLU A 300 3.24 13.65 3.11
N GLN A 301 4.08 13.69 4.15
CA GLN A 301 5.39 14.36 4.09
C GLN A 301 6.31 13.69 3.06
N VAL A 302 6.36 12.37 3.06
CA VAL A 302 7.15 11.58 2.10
C VAL A 302 6.66 11.84 0.67
N VAL A 303 5.35 11.81 0.44
CA VAL A 303 4.74 12.12 -0.86
C VAL A 303 5.08 13.55 -1.29
N ARG A 304 4.94 14.54 -0.41
CA ARG A 304 5.26 15.94 -0.73
C ARG A 304 6.71 16.13 -1.14
N TYR A 305 7.64 15.47 -0.45
CA TYR A 305 9.04 15.49 -0.84
C TYR A 305 9.25 14.83 -2.21
N ALA A 306 8.71 13.63 -2.42
CA ALA A 306 8.83 12.91 -3.69
C ALA A 306 8.29 13.73 -4.87
N LEU A 307 7.19 14.46 -4.69
CA LEU A 307 6.61 15.32 -5.73
C LEU A 307 7.46 16.52 -6.13
N THR A 308 8.50 16.87 -5.35
CA THR A 308 9.44 17.93 -5.74
C THR A 308 10.39 17.47 -6.84
N VAL A 309 10.56 16.15 -7.01
CA VAL A 309 11.57 15.55 -7.90
C VAL A 309 11.06 14.41 -8.79
N VAL A 310 9.86 13.87 -8.54
CA VAL A 310 9.26 12.76 -9.30
C VAL A 310 7.86 13.11 -9.77
N ASN A 311 7.55 12.71 -11.02
CA ASN A 311 6.21 12.86 -11.57
C ASN A 311 5.19 12.07 -10.71
N PRO A 312 4.08 12.69 -10.24
CA PRO A 312 3.05 12.00 -9.45
C PRO A 312 2.53 10.72 -10.12
N ARG A 313 2.46 10.68 -11.45
CA ARG A 313 1.99 9.52 -12.23
C ARG A 313 2.97 8.36 -12.31
N LYS A 314 4.10 8.43 -11.61
CA LYS A 314 5.01 7.31 -11.35
C LYS A 314 5.00 6.86 -9.89
N LEU A 315 4.37 7.60 -8.99
CA LEU A 315 4.46 7.35 -7.55
C LEU A 315 3.38 6.40 -7.07
N LEU A 316 3.80 5.36 -6.34
CA LEU A 316 2.95 4.49 -5.55
C LEU A 316 3.30 4.70 -4.06
N ILE A 317 2.32 4.67 -3.17
CA ILE A 317 2.57 4.57 -1.72
C ILE A 317 2.32 3.14 -1.25
N ALA A 318 3.07 2.67 -0.26
CA ALA A 318 2.84 1.36 0.33
C ALA A 318 1.73 1.41 1.39
N MET A 319 0.81 0.44 1.31
CA MET A 319 -0.22 0.17 2.32
C MET A 319 0.07 -1.16 3.01
N PRO A 320 0.16 -1.17 4.36
CA PRO A 320 0.37 -2.41 5.09
C PRO A 320 -0.96 -3.14 5.26
N LEU A 321 -0.98 -4.44 4.96
CA LEU A 321 -2.10 -5.35 5.28
C LEU A 321 -1.91 -6.05 6.64
N TYR A 322 -1.04 -5.48 7.46
CA TYR A 322 -0.69 -5.95 8.80
C TYR A 322 -0.70 -4.81 9.82
N GLY A 323 -0.67 -5.21 11.08
CA GLY A 323 -0.32 -4.42 12.23
C GLY A 323 0.78 -5.10 13.05
N TYR A 324 1.09 -4.48 14.18
CA TYR A 324 1.98 -5.05 15.19
C TYR A 324 1.29 -5.09 16.54
N ASP A 325 1.35 -6.26 17.16
CA ASP A 325 1.06 -6.47 18.57
C ASP A 325 2.37 -6.43 19.33
N LYS A 326 2.52 -5.44 20.22
CA LYS A 326 3.78 -5.19 20.93
C LYS A 326 3.60 -5.21 22.43
N VAL A 327 4.48 -5.94 23.12
CA VAL A 327 4.63 -5.86 24.57
C VAL A 327 5.24 -4.50 24.91
N VAL A 328 4.55 -3.69 25.72
CA VAL A 328 4.95 -2.31 26.01
C VAL A 328 6.31 -2.24 26.72
N ALA A 329 6.56 -3.15 27.67
CA ALA A 329 7.77 -3.12 28.49
C ALA A 329 9.05 -3.51 27.73
N THR A 330 8.94 -4.36 26.71
CA THR A 330 10.10 -4.98 26.04
C THR A 330 10.18 -4.66 24.55
N ASN A 331 9.14 -4.06 23.97
CA ASN A 331 8.95 -3.89 22.53
C ASN A 331 8.95 -5.21 21.73
N ALA A 332 8.82 -6.36 22.41
CA ALA A 332 8.67 -7.65 21.75
C ALA A 332 7.49 -7.57 20.79
N THR A 333 7.76 -7.82 19.50
CA THR A 333 6.84 -7.51 18.41
C THR A 333 6.35 -8.79 17.75
N LYS A 334 5.03 -8.88 17.56
CA LYS A 334 4.39 -9.91 16.73
C LYS A 334 3.66 -9.24 15.56
N GLY A 335 4.02 -9.64 14.34
CA GLY A 335 3.26 -9.28 13.14
C GLY A 335 1.90 -9.96 13.13
N ILE A 336 0.85 -9.22 12.74
CA ILE A 336 -0.52 -9.72 12.72
C ILE A 336 -1.25 -9.12 11.52
N SER A 337 -2.08 -9.90 10.80
CA SER A 337 -2.89 -9.32 9.71
C SER A 337 -3.90 -8.32 10.28
N VAL A 338 -4.35 -7.36 9.47
CA VAL A 338 -5.36 -6.38 9.90
C VAL A 338 -6.66 -7.05 10.35
N LEU A 339 -7.06 -8.14 9.67
CA LEU A 339 -8.23 -8.91 10.07
C LEU A 339 -8.03 -9.63 11.41
N ALA A 340 -6.84 -10.21 11.64
CA ALA A 340 -6.54 -10.88 12.88
C ALA A 340 -6.47 -9.88 14.05
N ALA A 341 -5.90 -8.69 13.87
CA ALA A 341 -5.92 -7.62 14.87
C ALA A 341 -7.36 -7.18 15.22
N GLN A 342 -8.20 -7.00 14.20
CA GLN A 342 -9.63 -6.71 14.41
C GLN A 342 -10.31 -7.79 15.25
N ASN A 343 -10.16 -9.06 14.86
CA ASN A 343 -10.83 -10.18 15.52
C ASN A 343 -10.24 -10.49 16.90
N GLN A 344 -8.97 -10.15 17.14
CA GLN A 344 -8.35 -10.19 18.46
C GLN A 344 -9.00 -9.16 19.39
N ALA A 345 -9.21 -7.92 18.96
CA ALA A 345 -9.93 -6.91 19.76
C ALA A 345 -11.34 -7.39 20.16
N ILE A 346 -12.06 -8.03 19.24
CA ILE A 346 -13.39 -8.59 19.50
C ILE A 346 -13.30 -9.72 20.54
N THR A 347 -12.29 -10.58 20.43
CA THR A 347 -12.10 -11.73 21.33
C THR A 347 -11.68 -11.30 22.74
N THR A 348 -10.82 -10.30 22.85
CA THR A 348 -10.37 -9.75 24.14
C THR A 348 -11.37 -8.77 24.76
N GLY A 349 -12.37 -8.31 24.01
CA GLY A 349 -13.30 -7.27 24.45
C GLY A 349 -12.67 -5.86 24.47
N ALA A 350 -11.51 -5.68 23.85
CA ALA A 350 -10.82 -4.41 23.81
C ALA A 350 -11.56 -3.40 22.90
N SER A 351 -11.75 -2.17 23.40
CA SER A 351 -12.31 -1.09 22.59
C SER A 351 -11.25 -0.53 21.64
N ILE A 352 -11.57 -0.48 20.34
CA ILE A 352 -10.67 0.03 19.31
C ILE A 352 -10.68 1.57 19.34
N ARG A 353 -9.53 2.16 19.63
CA ARG A 353 -9.30 3.61 19.56
C ARG A 353 -8.83 3.98 18.16
N PHE A 354 -8.96 5.26 17.81
CA PHE A 354 -8.52 5.75 16.52
C PHE A 354 -7.78 7.07 16.69
N ASP A 355 -6.49 7.09 16.34
CA ASP A 355 -5.68 8.29 16.37
C ASP A 355 -6.05 9.17 15.16
N LYS A 356 -6.51 10.40 15.43
CA LYS A 356 -6.97 11.32 14.38
C LYS A 356 -5.83 12.02 13.64
N THR A 357 -4.63 12.04 14.18
CA THR A 357 -3.45 12.63 13.55
C THR A 357 -2.79 11.61 12.63
N ALA A 358 -2.52 10.42 13.14
CA ALA A 358 -1.97 9.31 12.37
C ALA A 358 -3.01 8.72 11.40
N GLN A 359 -4.31 8.86 11.69
CA GLN A 359 -5.41 8.17 11.01
C GLN A 359 -5.20 6.66 11.04
N SER A 360 -4.90 6.10 12.22
CA SER A 360 -4.67 4.67 12.42
C SER A 360 -5.41 4.16 13.66
N PRO A 361 -6.04 2.97 13.60
CA PRO A 361 -6.63 2.32 14.76
C PRO A 361 -5.59 1.68 15.67
N TRP A 362 -5.93 1.61 16.96
CA TRP A 362 -5.14 0.90 17.95
C TRP A 362 -5.97 0.47 19.15
N TYR A 363 -5.49 -0.49 19.94
CA TYR A 363 -6.07 -0.81 21.23
C TYR A 363 -5.03 -1.40 22.19
N PRO A 364 -5.15 -1.14 23.50
CA PRO A 364 -4.41 -1.86 24.52
C PRO A 364 -5.16 -3.12 24.96
N TYR A 365 -4.44 -4.12 25.43
CA TYR A 365 -4.99 -5.24 26.19
C TYR A 365 -3.92 -5.85 27.11
N TRP A 366 -4.32 -6.68 28.06
CA TRP A 366 -3.41 -7.38 28.98
C TRP A 366 -3.34 -8.87 28.65
N ALA A 367 -2.12 -9.42 28.59
CA ALA A 367 -1.86 -10.85 28.53
C ALA A 367 -1.15 -11.28 29.81
N GLY A 368 -1.90 -11.72 30.81
CA GLY A 368 -1.36 -11.92 32.15
C GLY A 368 -0.93 -10.59 32.76
N ALA A 369 0.37 -10.46 33.07
CA ALA A 369 0.96 -9.24 33.63
C ALA A 369 1.57 -8.30 32.57
N ASP A 370 1.59 -8.71 31.29
CA ASP A 370 2.16 -7.90 30.22
C ASP A 370 1.09 -7.01 29.58
N GLU A 371 1.36 -5.71 29.50
CA GLU A 371 0.58 -4.78 28.70
C GLU A 371 1.00 -4.90 27.23
N HIS A 372 0.00 -5.04 26.37
CA HIS A 372 0.17 -5.07 24.93
C HIS A 372 -0.53 -3.86 24.30
N ILE A 373 0.09 -3.29 23.27
CA ILE A 373 -0.53 -2.31 22.38
C ILE A 373 -0.50 -2.85 20.95
N VAL A 374 -1.67 -2.89 20.33
CA VAL A 374 -1.83 -3.29 18.93
C VAL A 374 -2.10 -2.06 18.09
N TRP A 375 -1.24 -1.77 17.13
CA TRP A 375 -1.46 -0.80 16.05
C TRP A 375 -1.67 -1.53 14.74
N PHE A 376 -2.71 -1.18 13.98
CA PHE A 376 -3.05 -1.84 12.73
C PHE A 376 -3.71 -0.85 11.76
N GLU A 377 -4.28 -1.34 10.66
CA GLU A 377 -5.06 -0.56 9.70
C GLU A 377 -6.51 -1.06 9.66
N ASP A 378 -7.46 -0.17 9.39
CA ASP A 378 -8.86 -0.53 9.13
C ASP A 378 -9.41 0.30 7.96
N ILE A 379 -10.69 0.11 7.64
CA ILE A 379 -11.30 0.85 6.52
C ILE A 379 -11.17 2.38 6.64
N ARG A 380 -11.15 2.94 7.86
CA ARG A 380 -10.99 4.39 8.07
C ARG A 380 -9.62 4.85 7.59
N SER A 381 -8.57 4.11 7.97
CA SER A 381 -7.20 4.45 7.62
C SER A 381 -6.89 4.22 6.13
N TYR A 382 -7.40 3.14 5.55
CA TYR A 382 -7.29 2.89 4.10
C TYR A 382 -7.95 4.00 3.26
N ILE A 383 -9.16 4.45 3.63
CA ILE A 383 -9.83 5.57 2.94
C ILE A 383 -8.98 6.83 2.95
N GLN A 384 -8.31 7.15 4.06
CA GLN A 384 -7.43 8.32 4.11
C GLN A 384 -6.22 8.18 3.19
N LYS A 385 -5.67 6.97 3.05
CA LYS A 385 -4.58 6.69 2.12
C LYS A 385 -5.06 6.80 0.66
N TYR A 386 -6.24 6.31 0.31
CA TYR A 386 -6.83 6.54 -1.03
C TYR A 386 -7.11 8.02 -1.30
N ASN A 387 -7.60 8.76 -0.31
CA ASN A 387 -7.78 10.21 -0.41
C ASN A 387 -6.44 10.92 -0.63
N LEU A 388 -5.33 10.42 -0.07
CA LEU A 388 -3.99 10.95 -0.35
C LEU A 388 -3.62 10.76 -1.82
N LEU A 389 -3.86 9.58 -2.39
CA LEU A 389 -3.62 9.30 -3.82
C LEU A 389 -4.39 10.28 -4.72
N ASP A 390 -5.67 10.49 -4.42
CA ASP A 390 -6.54 11.35 -5.23
C ASP A 390 -6.13 12.83 -5.15
N ARG A 391 -5.85 13.33 -3.93
CA ARG A 391 -5.42 14.71 -3.69
C ARG A 391 -4.15 15.06 -4.44
N TYR A 392 -3.19 14.14 -4.48
CA TYR A 392 -1.89 14.32 -5.11
C TYR A 392 -1.80 13.74 -6.53
N ASN A 393 -2.90 13.17 -7.03
CA ASN A 393 -2.99 12.60 -8.37
C ASN A 393 -1.90 11.54 -8.65
N LEU A 394 -1.62 10.70 -7.64
CA LEU A 394 -0.57 9.69 -7.71
C LEU A 394 -0.93 8.57 -8.71
N ALA A 395 0.03 7.71 -9.05
CA ALA A 395 -0.21 6.56 -9.92
C ALA A 395 -1.11 5.53 -9.23
N GLY A 396 -0.88 5.31 -7.93
CA GLY A 396 -1.64 4.33 -7.17
C GLY A 396 -0.95 3.87 -5.89
N THR A 397 -1.04 2.57 -5.59
CA THR A 397 -0.60 2.02 -4.31
C THR A 397 0.00 0.62 -4.45
N THR A 398 0.84 0.25 -3.48
CA THR A 398 1.28 -1.12 -3.27
C THR A 398 0.68 -1.72 -2.00
N TYR A 399 0.62 -3.06 -1.91
CA TYR A 399 0.12 -3.78 -0.74
C TYR A 399 1.14 -4.79 -0.23
N TRP A 400 1.65 -4.59 0.99
CA TRP A 400 2.51 -5.54 1.69
C TRP A 400 1.73 -6.23 2.82
N GLN A 401 1.39 -7.51 2.74
CA GLN A 401 1.43 -8.37 1.55
C GLN A 401 0.07 -9.04 1.35
N ILE A 402 -0.26 -9.42 0.11
CA ILE A 402 -1.63 -9.77 -0.29
C ILE A 402 -2.18 -11.07 0.30
N SER A 403 -1.31 -11.93 0.82
CA SER A 403 -1.71 -13.14 1.56
C SER A 403 -2.27 -12.83 2.95
N LEU A 404 -2.11 -11.60 3.45
CA LEU A 404 -2.68 -11.15 4.71
C LEU A 404 -4.12 -10.65 4.49
N PRO A 405 -5.13 -11.25 5.15
CA PRO A 405 -6.53 -10.87 4.93
C PRO A 405 -6.83 -9.42 5.34
N ALA A 406 -7.42 -8.66 4.41
CA ALA A 406 -7.88 -7.29 4.58
C ALA A 406 -9.23 -7.06 3.84
N PRO A 407 -10.31 -7.77 4.22
CA PRO A 407 -11.53 -7.87 3.42
C PRO A 407 -12.19 -6.52 3.14
N GLN A 408 -12.17 -5.60 4.10
CA GLN A 408 -12.72 -4.26 3.94
C GLN A 408 -11.99 -3.44 2.88
N ASN A 409 -10.65 -3.54 2.81
CA ASN A 409 -9.85 -2.87 1.80
C ASN A 409 -10.26 -3.35 0.39
N TRP A 410 -10.32 -4.67 0.20
CA TRP A 410 -10.65 -5.29 -1.08
C TRP A 410 -12.10 -5.02 -1.51
N ALA A 411 -13.03 -5.02 -0.55
CA ALA A 411 -14.42 -4.64 -0.81
C ALA A 411 -14.54 -3.18 -1.24
N TYR A 412 -13.84 -2.27 -0.56
CA TYR A 412 -13.80 -0.84 -0.91
C TYR A 412 -13.16 -0.59 -2.28
N LEU A 413 -12.06 -1.26 -2.61
CA LEU A 413 -11.45 -1.18 -3.94
C LEU A 413 -12.43 -1.58 -5.03
N ALA A 414 -13.14 -2.71 -4.85
CA ALA A 414 -14.08 -3.22 -5.84
C ALA A 414 -15.28 -2.27 -6.07
N SER A 415 -15.73 -1.59 -5.02
CA SER A 415 -16.91 -0.71 -5.08
C SER A 415 -16.58 0.74 -5.43
N GLU A 416 -15.52 1.32 -4.87
CA GLU A 416 -15.28 2.77 -4.91
C GLU A 416 -14.16 3.20 -5.88
N ILE A 417 -13.33 2.26 -6.33
CA ILE A 417 -12.13 2.54 -7.12
C ILE A 417 -12.20 1.83 -8.48
N THR A 418 -11.67 2.47 -9.51
CA THR A 418 -11.38 1.83 -10.80
C THR A 418 -9.92 1.39 -10.79
N VAL A 419 -9.67 0.09 -10.66
CA VAL A 419 -8.33 -0.46 -10.81
C VAL A 419 -7.98 -0.51 -12.30
N ILE A 420 -6.91 0.19 -12.67
CA ILE A 420 -6.42 0.26 -14.05
C ILE A 420 -5.78 -1.08 -14.39
N LYS A 421 -6.19 -1.69 -15.52
CA LYS A 421 -5.54 -2.86 -16.08
C LYS A 421 -4.62 -2.43 -17.21
N ARG A 422 -3.36 -2.88 -17.15
CA ARG A 422 -2.41 -2.79 -18.25
C ARG A 422 -2.52 -4.13 -18.96
N GLY A 423 -3.19 -4.17 -20.11
CA GLY A 423 -3.24 -5.40 -20.91
C GLY A 423 -1.83 -5.94 -21.13
N ILE A 424 -1.70 -7.26 -21.17
CA ILE A 424 -0.43 -7.97 -21.37
C ILE A 424 -0.01 -7.91 -22.83
#